data_AF-A0A9K3KSN1-F1
#
_entry.id   AF-A0A9K3KSN1-F1
#
_cell.length_a   1.000
_cell.length_b   1.000
_cell.length_c   1.000
_cell.angle_alpha   90.00
_cell.angle_beta   90.00
_cell.angle_gamma   90.00
#
_symmetry.space_group_name_H-M   'P 1'
#
loop_
_entity.id
_entity.type
_entity.pdbx_description
1 polymer ?
#
loop_
_entity_poly.entity_id
_entity_poly.type
_entity_poly.pdbx_seq_one_letter_code
_entity_poly.pdbx_strand_id
1 'polypeptide(L)'
;MSSRRRSTFILAHDPLTPIIGEPIARAIKTLTREVYGNAKSVPSNRGCGSNGHLAMVMSPEAYTFHSDEPFIVPSIPRELPSYADDATDAEIYYANFAYEDEVTAFQTYNTLQQTLRKQILTAVEPPFYHELEDREFGYMDVTLLQLLNHLTTDYGEITPQDLEENREKLRAPWNPVEDMTTVWNRIHDCIQFAAGNYDPISYDTAMCLTLEAFTNTIHLRMEI
;
A
#
# COMPACT_ATOMS: atom_id res chain seq x y z
N MET A 1 -2.68 31.72 -21.06
CA MET A 1 -2.45 30.32 -21.49
C MET A 1 -1.95 29.55 -20.28
N SER A 2 -2.87 28.95 -19.52
CA SER A 2 -2.49 28.17 -18.33
C SER A 2 -1.84 26.87 -18.79
N SER A 3 -0.55 26.72 -18.49
CA SER A 3 0.19 25.48 -18.71
C SER A 3 -0.43 24.41 -17.81
N ARG A 4 -1.19 23.48 -18.39
CA ARG A 4 -1.60 22.25 -17.70
C ARG A 4 -0.33 21.47 -17.37
N ARG A 5 0.26 21.72 -16.20
CA ARG A 5 1.21 20.79 -15.60
C ARG A 5 0.46 19.47 -15.46
N ARG A 6 0.94 18.40 -16.11
CA ARG A 6 0.52 17.05 -15.72
C ARG A 6 0.88 16.92 -14.25
N SER A 7 -0.11 16.65 -13.40
CA SER A 7 0.09 16.35 -12.00
C SER A 7 0.83 15.01 -11.92
N THR A 8 2.17 15.07 -11.90
CA THR A 8 3.01 13.91 -11.62
C THR A 8 3.21 13.86 -10.11
N PHE A 9 2.60 12.87 -9.46
CA PHE A 9 2.84 12.61 -8.05
C PHE A 9 4.27 12.08 -7.86
N ILE A 10 4.87 12.41 -6.72
CA ILE A 10 6.09 11.75 -6.25
C ILE A 10 5.61 10.60 -5.37
N LEU A 11 5.63 9.39 -5.93
CA LEU A 11 5.22 8.18 -5.25
C LEU A 11 6.45 7.47 -4.65
N ALA A 12 6.28 6.86 -3.48
CA ALA A 12 7.36 6.16 -2.80
C ALA A 12 7.79 4.87 -3.54
N HIS A 13 6.84 4.24 -4.23
CA HIS A 13 6.98 2.98 -4.95
C HIS A 13 6.41 3.13 -6.37
N ASP A 14 7.23 3.58 -7.32
CA ASP A 14 6.85 3.67 -8.74
C ASP A 14 7.98 3.15 -9.64
N PRO A 15 7.84 1.97 -10.27
CA PRO A 15 6.67 1.09 -10.24
C PRO A 15 6.50 0.35 -8.90
N LEU A 16 5.31 -0.21 -8.67
CA LEU A 16 5.10 -1.24 -7.64
C LEU A 16 5.90 -2.49 -7.99
N THR A 17 6.28 -3.27 -6.97
CA THR A 17 6.94 -4.57 -7.15
C THR A 17 5.99 -5.54 -7.87
N PRO A 18 6.35 -6.04 -9.05
CA PRO A 18 5.49 -6.99 -9.78
C PRO A 18 5.34 -8.31 -9.05
N ILE A 19 4.12 -8.87 -9.09
CA ILE A 19 3.83 -10.24 -8.68
C ILE A 19 4.00 -11.14 -9.90
N ILE A 20 4.91 -12.10 -9.82
CA ILE A 20 5.23 -13.02 -10.92
C ILE A 20 4.51 -14.35 -10.67
N GLY A 21 3.65 -14.76 -11.60
CA GLY A 21 2.84 -15.96 -11.46
C GLY A 21 1.70 -15.80 -10.45
N GLU A 22 1.28 -16.92 -9.86
CA GLU A 22 0.16 -16.94 -8.91
C GLU A 22 0.48 -16.09 -7.66
N PRO A 23 -0.39 -15.11 -7.30
CA PRO A 23 -0.18 -14.32 -6.11
C PRO A 23 -0.12 -15.20 -4.87
N ILE A 24 0.88 -14.93 -4.03
CA ILE A 24 1.02 -15.54 -2.71
C ILE A 24 0.89 -14.48 -1.63
N ALA A 25 0.49 -14.89 -0.42
CA ALA A 25 0.26 -14.00 0.71
C ALA A 25 1.40 -12.99 0.95
N ARG A 26 2.66 -13.42 0.76
CA ARG A 26 3.83 -12.53 0.93
C ARG A 26 3.87 -11.42 -0.12
N ALA A 27 3.64 -11.77 -1.38
CA ALA A 27 3.64 -10.82 -2.48
C ALA A 27 2.52 -9.80 -2.32
N ILE A 28 1.32 -10.27 -1.93
CA ILE A 28 0.15 -9.41 -1.69
C ILE A 28 0.37 -8.46 -0.50
N LYS A 29 0.98 -8.95 0.60
CA LYS A 29 1.37 -8.08 1.73
C LYS A 29 2.35 -6.99 1.32
N THR A 30 3.34 -7.32 0.48
CA THR A 30 4.27 -6.33 -0.07
C THR A 30 3.55 -5.31 -0.94
N LEU A 31 2.75 -5.77 -1.91
CA LEU A 31 1.95 -4.92 -2.79
C LEU A 31 1.07 -3.96 -1.99
N THR A 32 0.34 -4.47 -1.00
CA THR A 32 -0.54 -3.68 -0.13
C THR A 32 0.24 -2.60 0.62
N ARG A 33 1.40 -2.94 1.17
CA ARG A 33 2.27 -1.98 1.87
C ARG A 33 2.79 -0.87 0.94
N GLU A 34 3.18 -1.22 -0.28
CA GLU A 34 3.67 -0.24 -1.26
C GLU A 34 2.54 0.69 -1.72
N VAL A 35 1.35 0.15 -1.97
CA VAL A 35 0.15 0.93 -2.29
C VAL A 35 -0.22 1.87 -1.14
N TYR A 36 -0.12 1.43 0.11
CA TYR A 36 -0.33 2.27 1.28
C TYR A 36 0.72 3.39 1.37
N GLY A 37 1.99 3.06 1.10
CA GLY A 37 3.09 4.02 1.02
C GLY A 37 2.83 5.11 -0.02
N ASN A 38 2.37 4.73 -1.22
CA ASN A 38 2.04 5.67 -2.29
C ASN A 38 0.81 6.53 -1.97
N ALA A 39 -0.24 5.95 -1.39
CA ALA A 39 -1.41 6.71 -0.96
C ALA A 39 -1.04 7.73 0.13
N LYS A 40 -0.15 7.35 1.05
CA LYS A 40 0.33 8.23 2.12
C LYS A 40 1.34 9.29 1.64
N SER A 41 2.08 9.04 0.57
CA SER A 41 3.10 9.98 0.06
C SER A 41 2.50 11.25 -0.55
N VAL A 42 1.22 11.23 -0.93
CA VAL A 42 0.50 12.41 -1.42
C VAL A 42 -0.26 13.06 -0.25
N PRO A 43 0.16 14.27 0.21
CA PRO A 43 -0.45 14.94 1.34
C PRO A 43 -1.92 15.28 1.10
N SER A 44 -2.70 15.31 2.17
CA SER A 44 -4.11 15.70 2.15
C SER A 44 -4.50 16.31 3.48
N ASN A 45 -5.27 17.40 3.44
CA ASN A 45 -5.89 18.04 4.60
C ASN A 45 -7.31 17.51 4.87
N ARG A 46 -7.73 16.44 4.18
CA ARG A 46 -9.10 15.90 4.20
C ARG A 46 -9.36 14.90 5.32
N GLY A 47 -8.46 14.82 6.29
CA GLY A 47 -8.56 14.04 7.52
C GLY A 47 -7.56 14.63 8.50
N CYS A 48 -6.88 13.82 9.31
CA CYS A 48 -5.92 14.31 10.32
C CYS A 48 -4.63 14.99 9.76
N GLY A 49 -4.53 15.23 8.45
CA GLY A 49 -3.37 15.85 7.80
C GLY A 49 -2.13 14.95 7.66
N SER A 50 -2.03 13.89 8.47
CA SER A 50 -0.80 13.08 8.61
C SER A 50 -0.83 11.75 7.85
N ASN A 51 -1.99 11.38 7.31
CA ASN A 51 -2.21 10.09 6.63
C ASN A 51 -2.39 10.21 5.11
N GLY A 52 -2.20 11.40 4.54
CA GLY A 52 -2.34 11.62 3.09
C GLY A 52 -3.68 11.10 2.59
N HIS A 53 -3.66 10.30 1.52
CA HIS A 53 -4.83 9.67 0.92
C HIS A 53 -5.01 8.19 1.30
N LEU A 54 -4.48 7.76 2.44
CA LEU A 54 -4.54 6.36 2.89
C LEU A 54 -5.98 5.80 2.98
N ALA A 55 -6.98 6.67 3.17
CA ALA A 55 -8.40 6.27 3.16
C ALA A 55 -8.88 5.69 1.82
N MET A 56 -8.17 5.91 0.70
CA MET A 56 -8.53 5.31 -0.59
C MET A 56 -8.35 3.79 -0.65
N VAL A 57 -7.49 3.26 0.23
CA VAL A 57 -6.95 1.89 0.15
C VAL A 57 -7.22 1.08 1.43
N MET A 58 -7.94 1.68 2.39
CA MET A 58 -8.34 1.04 3.65
C MET A 58 -9.84 1.17 3.86
N SER A 59 -10.43 0.29 4.68
CA SER A 59 -11.82 0.49 5.11
C SER A 59 -11.93 1.72 6.03
N PRO A 60 -13.11 2.36 6.14
CA PRO A 60 -13.32 3.46 7.07
C PRO A 60 -12.98 3.12 8.52
N GLU A 61 -13.26 1.88 8.95
CA GLU A 61 -12.96 1.39 10.30
C GLU A 61 -11.44 1.30 10.53
N ALA A 62 -10.71 0.75 9.58
CA ALA A 62 -9.25 0.65 9.64
C ALA A 62 -8.59 2.03 9.58
N TYR A 63 -9.10 2.95 8.76
CA TYR A 63 -8.60 4.32 8.71
C TYR A 63 -8.81 5.05 10.04
N THR A 64 -10.01 4.93 10.63
CA THR A 64 -10.36 5.59 11.89
C THR A 64 -9.55 5.04 13.07
N PHE A 65 -9.14 3.77 13.01
CA PHE A 65 -8.19 3.22 14.00
C PHE A 65 -6.83 3.93 13.98
N HIS A 66 -6.39 4.44 12.82
CA HIS A 66 -5.14 5.18 12.65
C HIS A 66 -5.30 6.71 12.74
N SER A 67 -6.53 7.20 12.79
CA SER A 67 -6.87 8.62 12.72
C SER A 67 -8.16 8.87 13.49
N ASP A 68 -8.09 9.60 14.60
CA ASP A 68 -9.28 10.01 15.36
C ASP A 68 -10.24 10.90 14.55
N GLU A 69 -9.85 11.29 13.33
CA GLU A 69 -10.65 12.07 12.38
C GLU A 69 -10.92 11.28 11.08
N PRO A 70 -12.18 11.19 10.61
CA PRO A 70 -12.51 10.50 9.38
C PRO A 70 -12.02 11.26 8.15
N PHE A 71 -11.75 10.52 7.06
CA PHE A 71 -11.40 11.15 5.78
C PHE A 71 -12.65 11.63 5.04
N ILE A 72 -12.66 12.90 4.66
CA ILE A 72 -13.72 13.56 3.89
C ILE A 72 -13.36 13.49 2.41
N VAL A 73 -14.04 12.61 1.66
CA VAL A 73 -13.84 12.49 0.22
C VAL A 73 -14.16 13.83 -0.46
N PRO A 74 -13.21 14.43 -1.20
CA PRO A 74 -13.46 15.69 -1.90
C PRO A 74 -14.57 15.56 -2.94
N SER A 75 -15.32 16.64 -3.15
CA SER A 75 -16.36 16.72 -4.17
C SER A 75 -16.20 18.01 -4.97
N ILE A 76 -16.41 17.97 -6.29
CA ILE A 76 -16.46 19.22 -7.08
C ILE A 76 -17.65 20.05 -6.61
N PRO A 77 -17.45 21.33 -6.23
CA PRO A 77 -18.55 22.26 -6.03
C PRO A 77 -19.30 22.45 -7.35
N ARG A 78 -20.63 22.25 -7.33
CA ARG A 78 -21.46 22.32 -8.56
C ARG A 78 -21.73 23.74 -9.03
N GLU A 79 -21.71 24.68 -8.09
CA GLU A 79 -22.02 26.08 -8.33
C GLU A 79 -20.76 26.91 -8.17
N LEU A 80 -20.63 27.95 -9.00
CA LEU A 80 -19.60 28.96 -8.82
C LEU A 80 -19.88 29.75 -7.53
N PRO A 81 -18.85 30.31 -6.88
CA PRO A 81 -19.06 31.15 -5.73
C PRO A 81 -19.98 32.34 -6.06
N SER A 82 -20.99 32.56 -5.22
CA SER A 82 -21.86 33.74 -5.28
C SER A 82 -21.47 34.74 -4.19
N TYR A 83 -21.67 36.02 -4.46
CA TYR A 83 -21.28 37.11 -3.56
C TYR A 83 -22.49 38.00 -3.26
N ALA A 84 -22.52 38.59 -2.06
CA ALA A 84 -23.46 39.66 -1.76
C ALA A 84 -23.11 40.93 -2.54
N ASP A 85 -24.10 41.80 -2.78
CA ASP A 85 -23.90 43.05 -3.54
C ASP A 85 -22.88 44.00 -2.89
N ASP A 86 -22.71 43.91 -1.57
CA ASP A 86 -21.77 44.69 -0.76
C ASP A 86 -20.55 43.90 -0.29
N ALA A 87 -20.30 42.72 -0.85
CA ALA A 87 -19.16 41.88 -0.50
C ALA A 87 -17.83 42.61 -0.72
N THR A 88 -16.95 42.52 0.26
CA THR A 88 -15.59 43.07 0.19
C THR A 88 -14.70 42.25 -0.74
N ASP A 89 -13.65 42.86 -1.28
CA ASP A 89 -12.65 42.16 -2.09
C ASP A 89 -12.04 40.95 -1.36
N ALA A 90 -11.89 41.03 -0.03
CA ALA A 90 -11.39 39.94 0.79
C ALA A 90 -12.35 38.75 0.85
N GLU A 91 -13.65 39.00 1.01
CA GLU A 91 -14.68 37.95 1.02
C GLU A 91 -14.79 37.26 -0.33
N ILE A 92 -14.73 38.03 -1.42
CA ILE A 92 -14.70 37.51 -2.79
C ILE A 92 -13.45 36.63 -2.99
N TYR A 93 -12.29 37.08 -2.52
CA TYR A 93 -11.04 36.32 -2.62
C TYR A 93 -11.11 34.98 -1.87
N TYR A 94 -11.56 34.98 -0.61
CA TYR A 94 -11.64 33.75 0.19
C TYR A 94 -12.63 32.74 -0.39
N ALA A 95 -13.77 33.19 -0.92
CA ALA A 95 -14.75 32.31 -1.54
C ALA A 95 -14.21 31.65 -2.83
N ASN A 96 -13.49 32.41 -3.67
CA ASN A 96 -12.81 31.84 -4.83
C ASN A 96 -11.70 30.86 -4.43
N PHE A 97 -10.89 31.22 -3.43
CA PHE A 97 -9.82 30.36 -2.93
C PHE A 97 -10.37 29.02 -2.42
N ALA A 98 -11.46 29.03 -1.64
CA ALA A 98 -12.09 27.82 -1.14
C ALA A 98 -12.62 26.92 -2.28
N TYR A 99 -13.25 27.53 -3.30
CA TYR A 99 -13.69 26.81 -4.49
C TYR A 99 -12.52 26.17 -5.25
N GLU A 100 -11.43 26.92 -5.46
CA GLU A 100 -10.24 26.41 -6.13
C GLU A 100 -9.54 25.29 -5.34
N ASP A 101 -9.54 25.37 -4.00
CA ASP A 101 -9.04 24.29 -3.12
C ASP A 101 -9.85 23.01 -3.29
N GLU A 102 -11.19 23.08 -3.25
CA GLU A 102 -12.07 21.92 -3.47
C GLU A 102 -11.87 21.29 -4.85
N VAL A 103 -11.77 22.11 -5.91
CA VAL A 103 -11.50 21.63 -7.26
C VAL A 103 -10.13 20.93 -7.32
N THR A 104 -9.12 21.50 -6.69
CA THR A 104 -7.76 20.93 -6.66
C THR A 104 -7.72 19.63 -5.86
N ALA A 105 -8.38 19.58 -4.71
CA ALA A 105 -8.49 18.39 -3.86
C ALA A 105 -9.20 17.26 -4.61
N PHE A 106 -10.32 17.55 -5.29
CA PHE A 106 -11.02 16.56 -6.11
C PHE A 106 -10.16 16.06 -7.28
N GLN A 107 -9.50 16.95 -8.01
CA GLN A 107 -8.62 16.54 -9.12
C GLN A 107 -7.47 15.68 -8.64
N THR A 108 -6.87 16.03 -7.49
CA THR A 108 -5.80 15.26 -6.85
C THR A 108 -6.30 13.87 -6.46
N TYR A 109 -7.44 13.80 -5.78
CA TYR A 109 -8.06 12.54 -5.35
C TYR A 109 -8.30 11.59 -6.53
N ASN A 110 -8.97 12.07 -7.60
CA ASN A 110 -9.29 11.24 -8.75
C ASN A 110 -8.06 10.84 -9.56
N THR A 111 -7.11 11.77 -9.76
CA THR A 111 -5.88 11.47 -10.51
C THR A 111 -5.07 10.41 -9.77
N LEU A 112 -4.94 10.54 -8.44
CA LEU A 112 -4.20 9.56 -7.62
C LEU A 112 -4.90 8.20 -7.65
N GLN A 113 -6.22 8.17 -7.52
CA GLN A 113 -6.98 6.93 -7.59
C GLN A 113 -6.76 6.21 -8.93
N GLN A 114 -6.77 6.94 -10.04
CA GLN A 114 -6.48 6.38 -11.37
C GLN A 114 -5.03 5.90 -11.50
N THR A 115 -4.07 6.67 -10.98
CA THR A 115 -2.65 6.30 -10.99
C THR A 115 -2.41 5.01 -10.21
N LEU A 116 -2.92 4.92 -8.97
CA LEU A 116 -2.75 3.73 -8.14
C LEU A 116 -3.45 2.51 -8.73
N ARG A 117 -4.66 2.68 -9.29
CA ARG A 117 -5.36 1.60 -9.98
C ARG A 117 -4.51 1.05 -11.11
N LYS A 118 -3.97 1.93 -11.96
CA LYS A 118 -3.08 1.53 -13.06
C LYS A 118 -1.85 0.78 -12.55
N GLN A 119 -1.22 1.26 -11.48
CA GLN A 119 -0.06 0.58 -10.90
C GLN A 119 -0.41 -0.84 -10.41
N ILE A 120 -1.53 -1.01 -9.69
CA ILE A 120 -1.98 -2.33 -9.21
C ILE A 120 -2.26 -3.27 -10.38
N LEU A 121 -3.02 -2.82 -11.39
CA LEU A 121 -3.34 -3.62 -12.58
C LEU A 121 -2.10 -3.92 -13.46
N THR A 122 -1.01 -3.19 -13.28
CA THR A 122 0.26 -3.48 -13.97
C THR A 122 1.14 -4.44 -13.16
N ALA A 123 1.03 -4.40 -11.84
CA ALA A 123 1.82 -5.23 -10.94
C ALA A 123 1.29 -6.66 -10.80
N VAL A 124 0.01 -6.90 -11.10
CA VAL A 124 -0.62 -8.22 -11.04
C VAL A 124 -1.03 -8.65 -12.44
N GLU A 125 -0.97 -9.95 -12.73
CA GLU A 125 -1.42 -10.46 -14.02
C GLU A 125 -2.97 -10.52 -14.10
N PRO A 126 -3.58 -10.18 -15.25
CA PRO A 126 -5.04 -10.09 -15.39
C PRO A 126 -5.88 -11.28 -14.89
N PRO A 127 -5.47 -12.54 -15.05
CA PRO A 127 -6.28 -13.69 -14.58
C PRO A 127 -6.63 -13.64 -13.09
N PHE A 128 -5.85 -12.94 -12.27
CA PHE A 128 -6.03 -12.85 -10.82
C PHE A 128 -6.89 -11.67 -10.35
N TYR A 129 -7.50 -10.92 -11.28
CA TYR A 129 -8.48 -9.86 -10.95
C TYR A 129 -9.57 -9.68 -12.01
N HIS A 130 -9.53 -10.46 -13.09
CA HIS A 130 -10.44 -10.31 -14.24
C HIS A 130 -11.92 -10.41 -13.84
N GLU A 131 -12.26 -11.14 -12.78
CA GLU A 131 -13.66 -11.24 -12.33
C GLU A 131 -14.24 -9.91 -11.83
N LEU A 132 -13.39 -8.95 -11.47
CA LEU A 132 -13.81 -7.61 -11.05
C LEU A 132 -14.12 -6.70 -12.25
N GLU A 133 -13.80 -7.10 -13.47
CA GLU A 133 -13.96 -6.28 -14.65
C GLU A 133 -15.44 -6.07 -14.99
N ASP A 134 -15.87 -4.81 -15.03
CA ASP A 134 -17.16 -4.47 -15.62
C ASP A 134 -17.08 -4.54 -17.16
N ARG A 135 -18.12 -5.10 -17.78
CA ARG A 135 -18.17 -5.33 -19.21
C ARG A 135 -18.13 -4.05 -20.06
N GLU A 136 -18.71 -2.96 -19.56
CA GLU A 136 -18.84 -1.69 -20.28
C GLU A 136 -17.78 -0.69 -19.86
N PHE A 137 -17.43 -0.67 -18.57
CA PHE A 137 -16.56 0.34 -17.96
C PHE A 137 -15.19 -0.19 -17.54
N GLY A 138 -14.92 -1.49 -17.73
CA GLY A 138 -13.68 -2.13 -17.29
C GLY A 138 -13.51 -2.02 -15.77
N TYR A 139 -12.35 -1.56 -15.32
CA TYR A 139 -12.04 -1.42 -13.89
C TYR A 139 -12.36 -0.03 -13.31
N MET A 140 -13.08 0.84 -14.03
CA MET A 140 -13.29 2.23 -13.61
C MET A 140 -14.06 2.36 -12.29
N ASP A 141 -15.08 1.53 -12.10
CA ASP A 141 -15.92 1.51 -10.89
C ASP A 141 -15.35 0.63 -9.77
N VAL A 142 -14.30 -0.15 -10.08
CA VAL A 142 -13.61 -0.97 -9.08
C VAL A 142 -12.72 -0.06 -8.23
N THR A 143 -13.00 0.00 -6.93
CA THR A 143 -12.20 0.75 -5.96
C THR A 143 -10.85 0.06 -5.71
N LEU A 144 -9.85 0.82 -5.25
CA LEU A 144 -8.55 0.26 -4.89
C LEU A 144 -8.68 -0.75 -3.74
N LEU A 145 -9.56 -0.46 -2.77
CA LEU A 145 -9.86 -1.37 -1.67
C LEU A 145 -10.48 -2.69 -2.17
N GLN A 146 -11.39 -2.66 -3.14
CA GLN A 146 -11.94 -3.88 -3.73
C GLN A 146 -10.86 -4.74 -4.40
N LEU A 147 -9.95 -4.12 -5.16
CA LEU A 147 -8.81 -4.84 -5.76
C LEU A 147 -7.94 -5.50 -4.69
N LEU A 148 -7.54 -4.76 -3.66
CA LEU A 148 -6.70 -5.30 -2.58
C LEU A 148 -7.42 -6.38 -1.77
N ASN A 149 -8.72 -6.20 -1.49
CA ASN A 149 -9.52 -7.18 -0.76
C ASN A 149 -9.70 -8.46 -1.56
N HIS A 150 -9.97 -8.38 -2.86
CA HIS A 150 -10.06 -9.55 -3.73
C HIS A 150 -8.75 -10.35 -3.69
N LEU A 151 -7.61 -9.69 -3.96
CA LEU A 151 -6.30 -10.37 -3.91
C LEU A 151 -6.03 -11.00 -2.55
N THR A 152 -6.37 -10.31 -1.46
CA THR A 152 -6.17 -10.80 -0.09
C THR A 152 -7.10 -11.97 0.25
N THR A 153 -8.35 -11.93 -0.21
CA THR A 153 -9.36 -12.95 0.12
C THR A 153 -9.09 -14.24 -0.66
N ASP A 154 -8.77 -14.12 -1.94
CA ASP A 154 -8.68 -15.29 -2.84
C ASP A 154 -7.28 -15.90 -2.91
N TYR A 155 -6.25 -15.10 -2.63
CA TYR A 155 -4.84 -15.53 -2.75
C TYR A 155 -3.97 -15.17 -1.53
N GLY A 156 -4.53 -14.47 -0.53
CA GLY A 156 -3.80 -13.96 0.62
C GLY A 156 -3.75 -14.89 1.83
N GLU A 157 -4.37 -16.08 1.77
CA GLU A 157 -4.29 -17.08 2.82
C GLU A 157 -2.83 -17.52 3.00
N ILE A 158 -2.30 -17.44 4.22
CA ILE A 158 -0.97 -17.99 4.52
C ILE A 158 -1.16 -19.47 4.81
N THR A 159 -0.68 -20.30 3.91
CA THR A 159 -0.76 -21.75 4.03
C THR A 159 0.28 -22.29 5.02
N PRO A 160 0.12 -23.52 5.54
CA PRO A 160 1.18 -24.20 6.29
C PRO A 160 2.49 -24.32 5.50
N GLN A 161 2.41 -24.46 4.18
CA GLN A 161 3.58 -24.48 3.31
C GLN A 161 4.30 -23.14 3.32
N ASP A 162 3.58 -22.02 3.22
CA ASP A 162 4.18 -20.67 3.31
C ASP A 162 4.91 -20.44 4.64
N LEU A 163 4.36 -20.96 5.74
CA LEU A 163 4.98 -20.89 7.06
C LEU A 163 6.25 -21.75 7.13
N GLU A 164 6.24 -22.94 6.53
CA GLU A 164 7.43 -23.79 6.49
C GLU A 164 8.51 -23.20 5.59
N GLU A 165 8.17 -22.69 4.40
CA GLU A 165 9.10 -21.93 3.56
C GLU A 165 9.66 -20.71 4.28
N ASN A 166 8.86 -20.06 5.12
CA ASN A 166 9.31 -18.96 5.97
C ASN A 166 10.30 -19.42 7.06
N ARG A 167 10.12 -20.61 7.64
CA ARG A 167 11.08 -21.24 8.57
C ARG A 167 12.36 -21.68 7.86
N GLU A 168 12.25 -22.22 6.65
CA GLU A 168 13.40 -22.58 5.82
C GLU A 168 14.28 -21.37 5.48
N LYS A 169 13.69 -20.17 5.31
CA LYS A 169 14.48 -18.93 5.19
C LYS A 169 15.34 -18.64 6.42
N LEU A 170 14.85 -18.96 7.63
CA LEU A 170 15.63 -18.81 8.85
C LEU A 170 16.74 -19.87 8.96
N ARG A 171 16.47 -21.09 8.48
CA ARG A 171 17.44 -22.21 8.39
C ARG A 171 18.46 -22.04 7.26
N ALA A 172 18.20 -21.17 6.29
CA ALA A 172 19.05 -21.00 5.12
C ALA A 172 20.48 -20.61 5.55
N PRO A 173 21.52 -21.27 4.99
CA PRO A 173 22.91 -21.06 5.37
C PRO A 173 23.27 -19.59 5.34
N TRP A 174 24.00 -19.15 6.36
CA TRP A 174 24.47 -17.78 6.40
C TRP A 174 25.74 -17.64 5.55
N ASN A 175 25.86 -16.53 4.84
CA ASN A 175 27.09 -16.17 4.15
C ASN A 175 27.96 -15.29 5.06
N PRO A 176 29.13 -15.77 5.54
CA PRO A 176 29.97 -15.01 6.45
C PRO A 176 30.60 -13.73 5.90
N VAL A 177 30.48 -13.52 4.59
CA VAL A 177 30.93 -12.31 3.92
C VAL A 177 29.85 -11.23 3.94
N GLU A 178 28.59 -11.60 4.18
CA GLU A 178 27.48 -10.66 4.33
C GLU A 178 27.46 -10.05 5.73
N ASP A 179 27.00 -8.81 5.81
CA ASP A 179 26.85 -8.10 7.07
C ASP A 179 25.78 -8.77 7.94
N MET A 180 25.97 -8.73 9.26
CA MET A 180 25.03 -9.33 10.21
C MET A 180 23.64 -8.69 10.12
N THR A 181 23.53 -7.44 9.68
CA THR A 181 22.23 -6.80 9.45
C THR A 181 21.32 -7.59 8.51
N THR A 182 21.87 -8.32 7.53
CA THR A 182 21.08 -9.19 6.63
C THR A 182 20.35 -10.28 7.40
N VAL A 183 21.01 -10.91 8.38
CA VAL A 183 20.39 -11.95 9.22
C VAL A 183 19.31 -11.35 10.12
N TRP A 184 19.51 -10.14 10.64
CA TRP A 184 18.58 -9.48 11.55
C TRP A 184 17.32 -9.06 10.80
N ASN A 185 17.50 -8.50 9.60
CA ASN A 185 16.40 -8.17 8.69
C ASN A 185 15.60 -9.43 8.32
N ARG A 186 16.28 -10.54 8.00
CA ARG A 186 15.64 -11.82 7.71
C ARG A 186 14.80 -12.34 8.88
N ILE A 187 15.32 -12.28 10.11
CA ILE A 187 14.55 -12.65 11.32
C ILE A 187 13.30 -11.77 11.44
N HIS A 188 13.45 -10.45 11.32
CA HIS A 188 12.35 -9.50 11.43
C HIS A 188 11.26 -9.78 10.39
N ASP A 189 11.64 -9.93 9.12
CA ASP A 189 10.72 -10.18 8.02
C ASP A 189 9.97 -11.51 8.18
N CYS A 190 10.63 -12.55 8.68
CA CYS A 190 10.00 -13.85 8.91
C CYS A 190 8.98 -13.79 10.05
N ILE A 191 9.28 -13.10 11.15
CA ILE A 191 8.35 -12.91 12.27
C ILE A 191 7.14 -12.08 11.80
N GLN A 192 7.38 -10.96 11.11
CA GLN A 192 6.31 -10.07 10.61
C GLN A 192 5.38 -10.79 9.61
N PHE A 193 5.92 -11.66 8.76
CA PHE A 193 5.11 -12.45 7.83
C PHE A 193 4.10 -13.35 8.58
N ALA A 194 4.55 -14.02 9.64
CA ALA A 194 3.77 -15.01 10.39
C ALA A 194 2.80 -14.41 11.44
N ALA A 195 2.95 -13.12 11.80
CA ALA A 195 2.22 -12.48 12.90
C ALA A 195 0.67 -12.43 12.72
N GLY A 196 0.15 -12.68 11.53
CA GLY A 196 -1.28 -12.57 11.22
C GLY A 196 -2.09 -13.87 11.22
N ASN A 197 -1.48 -15.05 11.45
CA ASN A 197 -2.16 -16.35 11.33
C ASN A 197 -1.92 -17.28 12.52
N TYR A 198 -2.68 -18.39 12.58
CA TYR A 198 -2.81 -19.36 13.68
C TYR A 198 -1.50 -19.99 14.22
N ASP A 199 -0.32 -19.70 13.65
CA ASP A 199 0.98 -20.19 14.11
C ASP A 199 2.07 -19.10 13.96
N PRO A 200 2.08 -18.08 14.84
CA PRO A 200 3.08 -17.04 14.81
C PRO A 200 4.47 -17.59 15.15
N ILE A 201 5.48 -17.21 14.37
CA ILE A 201 6.88 -17.52 14.72
C ILE A 201 7.28 -16.63 15.88
N SER A 202 7.46 -17.25 17.06
CA SER A 202 7.99 -16.54 18.23
C SER A 202 9.44 -16.10 18.00
N TYR A 203 9.87 -15.04 18.71
CA TYR A 203 11.27 -14.62 18.69
C TYR A 203 12.23 -15.76 19.08
N ASP A 204 11.83 -16.59 20.05
CA ASP A 204 12.62 -17.73 20.51
C ASP A 204 12.77 -18.78 19.40
N THR A 205 11.66 -19.13 18.74
CA THR A 205 11.67 -20.05 17.59
C THR A 205 12.56 -19.51 16.48
N ALA A 206 12.44 -18.22 16.15
CA ALA A 206 13.23 -17.61 15.10
C ALA A 206 14.73 -17.63 15.41
N MET A 207 15.09 -17.37 16.67
CA MET A 207 16.48 -17.41 17.13
C MET A 207 17.04 -18.84 17.08
N CYS A 208 16.29 -19.83 17.55
CA CYS A 208 16.69 -21.24 17.50
C CYS A 208 16.98 -21.71 16.07
N LEU A 209 16.08 -21.41 15.11
CA LEU A 209 16.26 -21.77 13.71
C LEU A 209 17.47 -21.06 13.07
N THR A 210 17.73 -19.82 13.46
CA THR A 210 18.89 -19.07 12.95
C THR A 210 20.21 -19.60 13.54
N LEU A 211 20.23 -19.99 14.82
CA LEU A 211 21.39 -20.63 15.44
C LEU A 211 21.72 -21.97 14.77
N GLU A 212 20.69 -22.75 14.43
CA GLU A 212 20.84 -23.98 13.64
C GLU A 212 21.52 -23.71 12.28
N ALA A 213 21.10 -22.64 11.59
CA ALA A 213 21.71 -22.22 10.33
C ALA A 213 23.21 -21.87 10.48
N PHE A 214 23.59 -21.17 11.55
CA PHE A 214 25.00 -20.86 11.84
C PHE A 214 25.82 -22.12 12.11
N THR A 215 25.29 -23.06 12.90
CA THR A 215 25.99 -24.32 13.19
C THR A 215 26.21 -25.16 11.93
N ASN A 216 25.20 -25.25 11.06
CA ASN A 216 25.29 -26.00 9.80
C ASN A 216 26.29 -25.37 8.82
N THR A 217 26.35 -24.03 8.79
CA THR A 217 27.31 -23.28 7.96
C THR A 217 28.77 -23.56 8.38
N ILE A 218 29.03 -23.65 9.68
CA ILE A 218 30.37 -23.95 10.21
C ILE A 218 30.78 -25.40 9.88
N HIS A 219 29.85 -26.35 10.01
CA HIS A 219 30.14 -27.76 9.72
C HIS A 219 30.50 -28.00 8.25
N LEU A 220 29.76 -27.39 7.31
CA LEU A 220 30.05 -27.47 5.87
C LEU A 220 31.40 -26.87 5.47
N ARG A 221 31.95 -25.92 6.24
CA ARG A 221 33.27 -25.34 5.99
C ARG A 221 34.43 -26.15 6.59
N MET A 222 34.15 -27.10 7.47
CA MET A 222 35.16 -27.97 8.07
C MET A 222 35.41 -29.26 7.26
N GLU A 223 34.53 -29.58 6.30
CA GLU A 223 34.61 -30.78 5.45
C GLU A 223 35.25 -30.52 4.06
N ILE A 224 35.73 -29.29 3.81
CA ILE A 224 36.45 -28.87 2.59
C ILE A 224 37.89 -28.54 2.95
#